data_AF-A0A957DE12-F1
#
_entry.id   AF-A0A957DE12-F1
#
_cell.length_a   1.000
_cell.length_b   1.000
_cell.length_c   1.000
_cell.angle_alpha   90.00
_cell.angle_beta   90.00
_cell.angle_gamma   90.00
#
_symmetry.space_group_name_H-M   'P 1'
#
loop_
_entity.id
_entity.type
_entity.pdbx_description
1 polymer ?
#
loop_
_entity_poly.entity_id
_entity_poly.type
_entity_poly.pdbx_seq_one_letter_code
_entity_poly.pdbx_strand_id
1 'polypeptide(L)'
;MNSDIERVGQRVGAEMEKLGYDEVYVDKYGSIVGKIGSGSRILLYDTHLDTVGIGDPAQWPWDPFVGKVEDGNLYARGALDEKNSTPGMVYGLAFARDLGLLDGFTCYLLGNIEEWCDGVGCAA
;
A
#
# COMPACT_ATOMS: atom_id res chain seq x y z
N MET A 1 -19.75 4.72 7.52
CA MET A 1 -18.42 5.34 7.29
C MET A 1 -18.29 5.57 5.81
N ASN A 2 -17.98 6.80 5.38
CA ASN A 2 -17.60 7.06 3.99
C ASN A 2 -16.14 6.61 3.85
N SER A 3 -15.88 5.64 2.99
CA SER A 3 -14.53 5.15 2.72
C SER A 3 -13.87 6.02 1.65
N ASP A 4 -12.70 6.57 1.94
CA ASP A 4 -11.86 7.29 0.98
C ASP A 4 -10.82 6.36 0.30
N ILE A 5 -11.08 5.05 0.26
CA ILE A 5 -10.10 4.05 -0.18
C ILE A 5 -9.61 4.28 -1.61
N GLU A 6 -10.50 4.70 -2.50
CA GLU A 6 -10.16 5.05 -3.88
C GLU A 6 -9.09 6.16 -3.92
N ARG A 7 -9.26 7.21 -3.09
CA ARG A 7 -8.31 8.32 -3.00
C ARG A 7 -6.96 7.87 -2.43
N VAL A 8 -6.96 6.91 -1.50
CA VAL A 8 -5.73 6.30 -0.98
C VAL A 8 -5.03 5.52 -2.09
N GLY A 9 -5.75 4.65 -2.80
CA GLY A 9 -5.21 3.89 -3.96
C GLY A 9 -4.65 4.81 -5.04
N GLN A 10 -5.38 5.86 -5.42
CA GLN A 10 -4.91 6.88 -6.37
C GLN A 10 -3.64 7.59 -5.88
N ARG A 11 -3.51 7.85 -4.57
CA ARG A 11 -2.30 8.47 -4.02
C ARG A 11 -1.09 7.55 -4.12
N VAL A 12 -1.27 6.25 -3.88
CA VAL A 12 -0.22 5.23 -4.03
C VAL A 12 0.15 5.10 -5.51
N GLY A 13 -0.84 4.99 -6.40
CA GLY A 13 -0.64 4.93 -7.85
C GLY A 13 0.15 6.12 -8.39
N ALA A 14 -0.21 7.34 -7.98
CA ALA A 14 0.52 8.55 -8.36
C ALA A 14 1.99 8.54 -7.87
N GLU A 15 2.29 7.89 -6.75
CA GLU A 15 3.68 7.73 -6.31
C GLU A 15 4.42 6.69 -7.15
N MET A 16 3.79 5.57 -7.50
CA MET A 16 4.37 4.57 -8.41
C MET A 16 4.69 5.17 -9.79
N GLU A 17 3.76 5.95 -10.36
CA GLU A 17 3.97 6.67 -11.62
C GLU A 17 5.16 7.62 -11.54
N LYS A 18 5.22 8.42 -10.46
CA LYS A 18 6.33 9.34 -10.20
C LYS A 18 7.67 8.62 -10.05
N LEU A 19 7.66 7.41 -9.50
CA LEU A 19 8.84 6.56 -9.35
C LEU A 19 9.18 5.77 -10.62
N GLY A 20 8.42 5.93 -11.72
CA GLY A 20 8.73 5.32 -13.01
C GLY A 20 8.44 3.83 -13.08
N TYR A 21 7.41 3.35 -12.36
CA TYR A 21 6.87 2.02 -12.63
C TYR A 21 6.46 1.90 -14.10
N ASP A 22 6.62 0.71 -14.69
CA ASP A 22 6.36 0.50 -16.11
C ASP A 22 4.85 0.57 -16.42
N GLU A 23 4.03 0.08 -15.49
CA GLU A 23 2.57 0.14 -15.58
C GLU A 23 1.99 0.43 -14.19
N VAL A 24 0.93 1.25 -14.15
CA VAL A 24 0.10 1.50 -12.97
C VAL A 24 -1.35 1.46 -13.41
N TYR A 25 -2.16 0.60 -12.79
CA TYR A 25 -3.57 0.42 -13.17
C TYR A 25 -4.40 -0.07 -11.97
N VAL A 26 -5.72 0.06 -12.08
CA VAL A 26 -6.66 -0.55 -11.14
C VAL A 26 -7.15 -1.86 -11.74
N ASP A 27 -7.06 -2.95 -10.99
CA ASP A 27 -7.54 -4.25 -11.43
C ASP A 27 -9.08 -4.38 -11.37
N LYS A 28 -9.61 -5.56 -11.72
CA LYS A 28 -11.05 -5.81 -11.70
C LYS A 28 -11.68 -5.88 -10.30
N TYR A 29 -10.86 -5.97 -9.24
CA TYR A 29 -11.27 -5.99 -7.85
C TYR A 29 -11.18 -4.60 -7.19
N GLY A 30 -10.63 -3.62 -7.88
CA GLY A 30 -10.45 -2.26 -7.37
C GLY A 30 -9.11 -2.03 -6.68
N SER A 31 -8.19 -3.00 -6.75
CA SER A 31 -6.85 -2.89 -6.19
C SER A 31 -5.96 -2.07 -7.11
N ILE A 32 -5.13 -1.20 -6.54
CA ILE A 32 -4.12 -0.47 -7.31
C ILE A 32 -2.92 -1.38 -7.54
N VAL A 33 -2.48 -1.54 -8.78
CA VAL A 33 -1.38 -2.41 -9.16
C VAL A 33 -0.29 -1.61 -9.84
N GLY A 34 0.96 -1.79 -9.39
CA GLY A 34 2.16 -1.32 -10.07
C GLY A 34 2.98 -2.49 -10.58
N LYS A 35 3.56 -2.36 -11.78
CA LYS A 35 4.46 -3.35 -12.38
C LYS A 35 5.83 -2.76 -12.71
N ILE A 36 6.89 -3.54 -12.48
CA ILE A 36 8.26 -3.27 -12.91
C ILE A 36 8.83 -4.53 -13.58
N GLY A 37 9.47 -4.36 -14.73
CA GLY A 37 10.16 -5.40 -15.46
C GLY A 37 9.25 -6.32 -16.28
N SER A 38 9.89 -7.29 -16.92
CA SER A 38 9.28 -8.28 -17.81
C SER A 38 10.00 -9.63 -17.77
N GLY A 39 10.75 -9.89 -16.69
CA GLY A 39 11.49 -11.13 -16.49
C GLY A 39 10.60 -12.32 -16.14
N SER A 40 11.16 -13.53 -16.25
CA SER A 40 10.42 -14.79 -16.08
C SER A 40 10.08 -15.14 -14.64
N ARG A 41 10.74 -14.51 -13.66
CA ARG A 41 10.46 -14.72 -12.23
C ARG A 41 9.48 -13.66 -11.75
N ILE A 42 8.39 -14.08 -11.11
CA ILE A 42 7.40 -13.15 -10.58
C ILE A 42 7.68 -12.92 -9.09
N LEU A 43 7.72 -11.64 -8.69
CA LEU A 43 7.74 -11.22 -7.29
C LEU A 43 6.51 -10.34 -7.03
N LEU A 44 5.74 -10.65 -6.01
CA LEU A 44 4.58 -9.85 -5.58
C LEU A 44 4.87 -9.27 -4.21
N TYR A 45 4.80 -7.94 -4.09
CA TYR A 45 4.57 -7.26 -2.82
C TYR A 45 3.09 -7.00 -2.69
N ASP A 46 2.51 -7.60 -1.65
CA ASP A 46 1.11 -7.43 -1.30
C ASP A 46 1.00 -6.48 -0.12
N THR A 47 0.09 -5.50 -0.24
CA THR A 47 -0.19 -4.53 0.82
C THR A 47 -1.66 -4.10 0.77
N HIS A 48 -2.34 -4.07 1.90
CA HIS A 48 -3.69 -3.55 2.06
C HIS A 48 -3.67 -2.05 2.42
N LEU A 49 -4.59 -1.30 1.82
CA LEU A 49 -4.66 0.16 1.97
C LEU A 49 -5.73 0.61 2.97
N ASP A 50 -6.66 -0.29 3.28
CA ASP A 50 -7.73 -0.09 4.23
C ASP A 50 -7.27 -0.38 5.65
N THR A 51 -8.17 -0.13 6.59
CA THR A 51 -7.95 -0.34 8.03
C THR A 51 -9.28 -0.72 8.65
N VAL A 52 -9.24 -1.42 9.77
CA VAL A 52 -10.41 -1.61 10.65
C VAL A 52 -11.03 -0.28 11.13
N GLY A 53 -12.22 -0.36 11.74
CA GLY A 53 -12.84 0.77 12.44
C GLY A 53 -12.02 1.25 13.65
N ILE A 54 -12.18 2.51 14.07
CA ILE A 54 -11.50 3.04 15.29
C ILE A 54 -12.14 2.58 16.61
N GLY A 55 -13.29 1.89 16.57
CA GLY A 55 -14.08 1.63 17.76
C GLY A 55 -14.64 2.92 18.38
N ASP A 56 -14.64 3.01 19.70
CA ASP A 56 -15.07 4.20 20.45
C ASP A 56 -13.98 5.30 20.43
N PRO A 57 -14.24 6.48 19.80
CA PRO A 57 -13.28 7.58 19.76
C PRO A 57 -12.84 8.07 21.14
N ALA A 58 -13.67 7.92 22.18
CA ALA A 58 -13.32 8.37 23.53
C ALA A 58 -12.23 7.49 24.20
N GLN A 59 -11.96 6.30 23.65
CA GLN A 59 -10.85 5.44 24.11
C GLN A 59 -9.51 5.85 23.50
N TRP A 60 -9.51 6.73 22.49
CA TRP A 60 -8.28 7.23 21.91
C TRP A 60 -7.79 8.46 22.67
N PRO A 61 -6.52 8.51 23.13
CA PRO A 61 -5.98 9.67 23.82
C PRO A 61 -5.64 10.84 22.86
N TRP A 62 -5.77 10.62 21.55
CA TRP A 62 -5.49 11.55 20.46
C TRP A 62 -6.41 11.22 19.26
N ASP A 63 -6.45 12.09 18.25
CA ASP A 63 -7.19 11.79 17.02
C ASP A 63 -6.45 10.68 16.22
N PRO A 64 -7.07 9.49 16.01
CA PRO A 64 -6.43 8.38 15.31
C PRO A 64 -6.12 8.64 13.82
N PHE A 65 -6.74 9.66 13.21
CA PHE A 65 -6.53 10.03 11.79
C PHE A 65 -5.43 11.05 11.59
N VAL A 66 -5.25 11.94 12.56
CA VAL A 66 -4.13 12.88 12.59
C VAL A 66 -2.88 12.17 13.11
N GLY A 67 -3.06 11.31 14.11
CA GLY A 67 -1.99 10.58 14.78
C GLY A 67 -1.15 11.47 15.71
N LYS A 68 -0.15 10.84 16.33
CA LYS A 68 0.82 11.48 17.24
C LYS A 68 2.17 10.79 17.08
N VAL A 69 3.26 11.56 17.14
CA VAL A 69 4.60 11.00 17.33
C VAL A 69 5.04 11.26 18.77
N GLU A 70 5.42 10.21 19.49
CA GLU A 70 5.91 10.28 20.87
C GLU A 70 6.97 9.21 21.08
N ASP A 71 8.09 9.59 21.70
CA ASP A 71 9.21 8.70 22.00
C ASP A 71 9.71 7.88 20.80
N GLY A 72 9.70 8.51 19.61
CA GLY A 72 10.12 7.89 18.35
C GLY A 72 9.10 6.96 17.70
N ASN A 73 7.90 6.81 18.28
CA ASN A 73 6.84 5.96 17.74
C ASN A 73 5.72 6.81 17.11
N LEU A 74 5.22 6.37 15.96
CA LEU A 74 4.02 6.93 15.33
C LEU A 74 2.78 6.17 15.80
N TYR A 75 1.87 6.86 16.47
CA TYR A 75 0.58 6.36 16.90
C TYR A 75 -0.52 6.92 16.00
N ALA A 76 -1.06 6.10 15.12
CA ALA A 76 -2.21 6.44 14.28
C ALA A 76 -2.94 5.16 13.85
N ARG A 77 -4.19 5.27 13.40
CA ARG A 77 -4.86 4.13 12.77
C ARG A 77 -4.13 3.76 11.48
N GLY A 78 -3.71 2.50 11.40
CA GLY A 78 -2.92 1.99 10.29
C GLY A 78 -1.43 2.33 10.35
N ALA A 79 -0.95 2.97 11.43
CA ALA A 79 0.49 3.22 11.59
C ALA A 79 1.32 1.93 11.73
N LEU A 80 0.71 0.84 12.21
CA LEU A 80 1.33 -0.47 12.19
C LEU A 80 0.75 -1.33 11.05
N ASP A 81 -0.57 -1.31 10.91
CA ASP A 81 -1.34 -2.26 10.10
C ASP A 81 -2.22 -1.58 9.03
N GLU A 82 -1.74 -1.40 7.80
CA GLU A 82 -0.34 -1.62 7.42
C GLU A 82 0.30 -0.43 6.69
N LYS A 83 -0.29 0.76 6.81
CA LYS A 83 0.12 1.95 6.04
C LYS A 83 1.58 2.40 6.23
N ASN A 84 2.28 1.87 7.24
CA ASN A 84 3.71 2.15 7.42
C ASN A 84 4.62 1.22 6.59
N SER A 85 4.16 0.02 6.24
CA SER A 85 4.90 -0.91 5.35
C SER A 85 4.78 -0.46 3.88
N THR A 86 3.59 0.01 3.46
CA THR A 86 3.27 0.33 2.06
C THR A 86 4.27 1.27 1.39
N PRO A 87 4.68 2.42 1.99
CA PRO A 87 5.68 3.29 1.37
C PRO A 87 7.04 2.61 1.22
N GLY A 88 7.43 1.79 2.20
CA GLY A 88 8.67 1.01 2.12
C GLY A 88 8.68 0.05 0.93
N MET A 89 7.56 -0.61 0.66
CA MET A 89 7.41 -1.51 -0.50
C MET A 89 7.45 -0.75 -1.83
N VAL A 90 6.72 0.36 -1.94
CA VAL A 90 6.65 1.21 -3.15
C VAL A 90 8.03 1.76 -3.52
N TYR A 91 8.71 2.39 -2.56
CA TYR A 91 10.03 2.97 -2.80
C TYR A 91 11.11 1.89 -2.91
N GLY A 92 11.01 0.82 -2.12
CA GLY A 92 11.97 -0.27 -2.12
C GLY A 92 12.06 -0.98 -3.48
N LEU A 93 10.92 -1.24 -4.12
CA LEU A 93 10.88 -1.81 -5.47
C LEU A 93 11.49 -0.86 -6.52
N ALA A 94 11.17 0.44 -6.45
CA ALA A 94 11.76 1.43 -7.34
C ALA A 94 13.29 1.52 -7.17
N PHE A 95 13.79 1.54 -5.94
CA PHE A 95 15.24 1.55 -5.68
C PHE A 95 15.91 0.25 -6.11
N ALA A 96 15.26 -0.91 -5.89
CA ALA A 96 15.79 -2.18 -6.35
C ALA A 96 15.94 -2.22 -7.88
N ARG A 97 14.96 -1.65 -8.62
CA ARG A 97 15.08 -1.45 -10.07
C ARG A 97 16.26 -0.56 -10.42
N ASP A 98 16.36 0.61 -9.80
CA ASP A 98 17.39 1.61 -10.11
C ASP A 98 18.82 1.11 -9.81
N LEU A 99 18.94 0.19 -8.85
CA LEU A 99 20.18 -0.50 -8.51
C LEU A 99 20.48 -1.73 -9.39
N GLY A 100 19.61 -2.08 -10.34
CA GLY A 100 19.76 -3.26 -11.21
C GLY A 100 19.55 -4.60 -10.48
N LEU A 101 18.86 -4.60 -9.33
CA LEU A 101 18.66 -5.81 -8.52
C LEU A 101 17.48 -6.68 -8.98
N LEU A 102 16.69 -6.18 -9.94
CA LEU A 102 15.49 -6.86 -10.44
C LEU A 102 15.68 -7.55 -11.80
N ASP A 103 16.94 -7.76 -12.21
CA ASP A 103 17.25 -8.47 -13.46
C ASP A 103 16.61 -9.86 -13.50
N GLY A 104 15.81 -10.12 -14.54
CA GLY A 104 15.08 -11.38 -14.71
C GLY A 104 13.80 -11.49 -13.89
N PHE A 105 13.37 -10.43 -13.20
CA PHE A 105 12.10 -10.37 -12.50
C PHE A 105 11.03 -9.55 -13.25
N THR A 106 9.77 -9.94 -13.05
CA THR A 106 8.62 -9.06 -13.14
C THR A 106 8.09 -8.88 -11.72
N CYS A 107 8.13 -7.66 -11.22
CA CYS A 107 7.68 -7.30 -9.88
C CYS A 107 6.33 -6.63 -9.94
N TYR A 108 5.42 -7.04 -9.06
CA TYR A 108 4.13 -6.41 -8.84
C TYR A 108 4.07 -5.84 -7.44
N LEU A 109 3.49 -4.66 -7.31
CA LEU A 109 2.99 -4.13 -6.05
C LEU A 109 1.47 -4.09 -6.13
N LEU A 110 0.79 -4.79 -5.23
CA LEU A 110 -0.66 -4.88 -5.15
C LEU A 110 -1.13 -4.14 -3.90
N GLY A 111 -1.71 -2.96 -4.09
CA GLY A 111 -2.39 -2.18 -3.06
C GLY A 111 -3.87 -2.58 -2.98
N ASN A 112 -4.18 -3.58 -2.17
CA ASN A 112 -5.50 -4.21 -2.07
C ASN A 112 -6.39 -3.61 -0.96
N ILE A 113 -7.55 -4.24 -0.79
CA ILE A 113 -8.47 -4.04 0.34
C ILE A 113 -8.58 -5.41 1.03
N GLU A 114 -8.13 -5.52 2.27
CA GLU A 114 -8.14 -6.79 3.02
C GLU A 114 -9.20 -6.75 4.12
N GLU A 115 -9.02 -5.85 5.08
CA GLU A 115 -9.77 -5.77 6.35
C GLU A 115 -11.28 -5.59 6.18
N TRP A 116 -11.71 -4.90 5.11
CA TRP A 116 -13.12 -4.65 4.84
C TRP A 116 -13.84 -5.79 4.11
N CYS A 117 -13.10 -6.72 3.51
CA CYS A 117 -13.68 -7.76 2.68
C CYS A 117 -13.11 -9.16 2.95
N ASP A 118 -12.52 -9.36 4.14
CA ASP A 118 -11.89 -10.61 4.57
C ASP A 118 -10.93 -11.17 3.50
N GLY A 119 -10.14 -10.28 2.88
CA GLY A 119 -9.11 -10.65 1.90
C GLY A 119 -9.60 -10.99 0.49
N VAL A 120 -10.89 -10.80 0.15
CA VAL A 120 -11.38 -11.02 -1.23
C VAL A 120 -10.64 -10.15 -2.26
N GLY A 121 -10.19 -8.95 -1.87
CA GLY A 121 -9.37 -8.06 -2.70
C GLY A 121 -7.96 -8.58 -3.03
N CYS A 122 -7.49 -9.62 -2.34
CA CYS A 122 -6.19 -10.26 -2.58
C CYS A 122 -6.22 -11.29 -3.72
N ALA A 123 -7.40 -11.60 -4.27
CA ALA A 123 -7.58 -12.60 -5.31
C ALA A 123 -7.19 -12.06 -6.70
N ALA A 124 -5.96 -11.56 -6.88
CA ALA A 124 -5.44 -11.04 -8.14
C ALA A 124 -5.38 -12.11 -9.25
#